data_AF-A0A359D427-F1
#
_entry.id   AF-A0A359D427-F1
#
_cell.length_a   1.000
_cell.length_b   1.000
_cell.length_c   1.000
_cell.angle_alpha   90.00
_cell.angle_beta   90.00
_cell.angle_gamma   90.00
#
_symmetry.space_group_name_H-M   'P 1'
#
loop_
_entity.id
_entity.type
_entity.pdbx_description
1 polymer ?
#
loop_
_entity_poly.entity_id
_entity_poly.type
_entity_poly.pdbx_seq_one_letter_code
_entity_poly.pdbx_strand_id
1 'polypeptide(L)'
;MYVYDQYDQHIIESRVKQFRDQTRRYLAGELSGEEFRPLRLQNGLYIQRYAPMLRVAVPYGLMSSTQVRKLAQIARDYDKGYAHISTRQNVQFNWPELEDIPDILGELATVQMHAIQTSGNC
;
A
#
# COMPACT_ATOMS: atom_id res chain seq x y z
N MET A 1 18.41 0.96 -10.58
CA MET A 1 17.10 0.73 -9.93
C MET A 1 17.04 -0.73 -9.57
N TYR A 2 16.62 -1.08 -8.35
CA TYR A 2 16.46 -2.49 -7.99
C TYR A 2 15.30 -3.07 -8.79
N VAL A 3 15.55 -4.16 -9.50
CA VAL A 3 14.54 -4.89 -10.28
C VAL A 3 14.30 -6.18 -9.52
N TYR A 4 13.07 -6.38 -9.08
CA TYR A 4 12.61 -7.60 -8.44
C TYR A 4 12.88 -8.79 -9.34
N ASP A 5 13.39 -9.85 -8.74
CA ASP A 5 13.40 -11.15 -9.37
C ASP A 5 12.02 -11.82 -9.24
N GLN A 6 11.94 -13.08 -9.69
CA GLN A 6 10.70 -13.85 -9.61
C GLN A 6 10.27 -14.15 -8.16
N TYR A 7 11.23 -14.25 -7.23
CA TYR A 7 10.96 -14.54 -5.84
C TYR A 7 10.37 -13.33 -5.13
N ASP A 8 10.99 -12.16 -5.31
CA ASP A 8 10.50 -10.87 -4.84
C ASP A 8 9.08 -10.60 -5.36
N GLN A 9 8.85 -10.81 -6.66
CA GLN A 9 7.54 -10.62 -7.28
C GLN A 9 6.49 -11.56 -6.66
N HIS A 10 6.84 -12.85 -6.48
CA HIS A 10 5.95 -13.83 -5.88
C HIS A 10 5.58 -13.50 -4.43
N ILE A 11 6.53 -13.00 -3.64
CA ILE A 11 6.28 -12.55 -2.26
C ILE A 11 5.25 -11.43 -2.24
N ILE A 12 5.41 -10.43 -3.11
CA ILE A 12 4.52 -9.26 -3.11
C ILE A 12 3.12 -9.66 -3.54
N GLU A 13 2.98 -10.46 -4.59
CA GLU A 13 1.68 -10.96 -5.04
C GLU A 13 0.98 -11.80 -3.96
N SER A 14 1.75 -12.65 -3.26
CA SER A 14 1.23 -13.46 -2.16
C SER A 14 0.77 -12.59 -0.98
N ARG A 15 1.53 -11.53 -0.65
CA ARG A 15 1.12 -10.56 0.38
C ARG A 15 -0.11 -9.76 -0.02
N VAL A 16 -0.25 -9.36 -1.28
CA VAL A 16 -1.47 -8.69 -1.77
C VAL A 16 -2.68 -9.60 -1.60
N LYS A 17 -2.59 -10.88 -2.01
CA LYS A 17 -3.67 -11.86 -1.84
C LYS A 17 -4.03 -12.07 -0.38
N GLN A 18 -3.02 -12.21 0.49
CA GLN A 18 -3.21 -12.36 1.93
C GLN A 18 -3.93 -11.15 2.52
N PHE A 19 -3.46 -9.94 2.22
CA PHE A 19 -4.06 -8.72 2.76
C PHE A 19 -5.48 -8.49 2.23
N ARG A 20 -5.77 -8.88 0.98
CA ARG A 20 -7.13 -8.83 0.43
C ARG A 20 -8.11 -9.69 1.24
N ASP A 21 -7.75 -10.92 1.58
CA ASP A 21 -8.61 -11.75 2.43
C ASP A 21 -8.76 -11.16 3.84
N GLN A 22 -7.67 -10.65 4.43
CA GLN A 22 -7.71 -10.01 5.75
C GLN A 22 -8.64 -8.79 5.78
N THR A 23 -8.58 -7.93 4.75
CA THR A 23 -9.47 -6.79 4.59
C THR A 23 -10.92 -7.24 4.38
N ARG A 24 -11.17 -8.24 3.53
CA ARG A 24 -12.52 -8.83 3.36
C ARG A 24 -13.11 -9.29 4.71
N ARG A 25 -12.34 -10.06 5.49
CA ARG A 25 -12.76 -10.57 6.80
C ARG A 25 -13.05 -9.43 7.78
N TYR A 26 -12.22 -8.39 7.77
CA TYR A 26 -12.45 -7.20 8.59
C TYR A 26 -13.75 -6.48 8.21
N LEU A 27 -13.98 -6.24 6.92
CA LEU A 27 -15.20 -5.59 6.42
C LEU A 27 -16.45 -6.44 6.67
N ALA A 28 -16.32 -7.78 6.66
CA ALA A 28 -17.39 -8.72 7.00
C ALA A 28 -17.65 -8.84 8.52
N GLY A 29 -16.84 -8.22 9.38
CA GLY A 29 -16.92 -8.35 10.84
C GLY A 29 -16.37 -9.68 11.39
N GLU A 30 -15.74 -10.51 10.56
CA GLU A 30 -15.08 -11.77 10.92
C GLU A 30 -13.70 -11.55 11.57
N LEU A 31 -13.19 -10.32 11.51
CA LEU A 31 -11.92 -9.91 12.10
C LEU A 31 -12.14 -8.61 12.88
N SER A 32 -11.76 -8.57 14.16
CA SER A 32 -11.90 -7.37 14.99
C SER A 32 -10.92 -6.28 14.57
N GLY A 33 -11.19 -5.03 14.97
CA GLY A 33 -10.28 -3.91 14.73
C GLY A 33 -8.92 -4.08 15.39
N GLU A 34 -8.85 -4.71 16.56
CA GLU A 34 -7.60 -5.01 17.27
C GLU A 34 -6.77 -6.07 16.53
N GLU A 35 -7.41 -7.11 15.98
CA GLU A 35 -6.73 -8.13 15.16
C GLU A 35 -6.31 -7.59 13.79
N PHE A 36 -7.10 -6.70 13.19
CA PHE A 36 -6.78 -6.08 11.91
C PHE A 36 -5.66 -5.04 12.02
N ARG A 37 -5.55 -4.36 13.17
CA ARG A 37 -4.56 -3.29 13.42
C ARG A 37 -3.12 -3.68 13.05
N PRO A 38 -2.53 -4.79 13.55
CA PRO A 38 -1.17 -5.16 13.16
C PRO A 38 -1.06 -5.48 11.65
N LEU A 39 -2.07 -6.11 11.06
CA LEU A 39 -2.07 -6.52 9.65
C LEU A 39 -2.06 -5.31 8.71
N ARG A 40 -2.90 -4.31 8.96
CA ARG A 40 -2.92 -3.08 8.16
C ARG A 40 -1.64 -2.27 8.32
N LEU A 41 -1.07 -2.21 9.53
CA LEU A 41 0.17 -1.48 9.77
C LEU A 41 1.34 -2.13 9.01
N GLN A 42 1.44 -3.45 8.98
CA GLN A 42 2.47 -4.15 8.19
C GLN A 42 2.35 -3.90 6.68
N ASN A 43 1.17 -3.52 6.20
CA ASN A 43 0.89 -3.16 4.81
C ASN A 43 0.84 -1.64 4.57
N GLY A 44 1.42 -0.84 5.47
CA GLY A 44 1.56 0.60 5.28
C GLY A 44 0.29 1.42 5.47
N LEU A 45 -0.76 0.82 6.04
CA LEU A 45 -2.09 1.42 6.16
C LEU A 45 -2.37 1.92 7.58
N TYR A 46 -2.44 3.24 7.72
CA TYR A 46 -2.89 3.94 8.92
C TYR A 46 -4.33 4.42 8.77
N ILE A 47 -5.23 3.98 9.64
CA ILE A 47 -6.55 4.61 9.74
C ILE A 47 -6.41 5.83 10.65
N GLN A 48 -6.43 7.03 10.08
CA GLN A 48 -6.47 8.28 10.82
C GLN A 48 -7.91 8.59 11.26
N ARG A 49 -8.11 9.64 12.06
CA ARG A 49 -9.43 10.02 12.59
C ARG A 49 -10.49 10.24 11.50
N TYR A 50 -10.09 10.67 10.30
CA TYR A 50 -11.00 11.05 9.22
C TYR A 50 -10.86 10.22 7.94
N ALA A 51 -9.71 9.57 7.71
CA ALA A 51 -9.47 8.81 6.50
C ALA A 51 -8.29 7.83 6.66
N PRO A 52 -8.24 6.75 5.86
CA PRO A 52 -7.04 5.92 5.73
C PRO A 52 -5.89 6.68 5.05
N MET A 53 -4.67 6.41 5.49
CA MET A 53 -3.43 6.86 4.85
C MET A 53 -2.62 5.63 4.49
N LEU A 54 -2.28 5.51 3.20
CA LEU A 54 -1.45 4.44 2.65
C LEU A 54 -0.06 4.99 2.34
N ARG A 55 0.98 4.37 2.91
CA ARG A 55 2.38 4.70 2.64
C ARG A 55 3.04 3.66 1.75
N VAL A 56 3.49 4.10 0.58
CA VAL A 56 4.21 3.27 -0.41
C VAL A 56 5.71 3.39 -0.19
N ALA A 57 6.42 2.26 -0.21
CA ALA A 57 7.86 2.18 -0.07
C ALA A 57 8.55 2.66 -1.35
N VAL A 58 9.55 3.54 -1.19
CA VAL A 58 10.44 3.98 -2.27
C VAL A 58 11.88 3.86 -1.79
N PRO A 59 12.52 2.68 -1.97
CA PRO A 59 13.90 2.45 -1.56
C PRO A 59 14.85 3.49 -2.16
N TYR A 60 15.64 4.14 -1.32
CA TYR A 60 16.59 5.20 -1.70
C TYR A 60 15.96 6.41 -2.43
N GLY A 61 14.63 6.56 -2.41
CA GLY A 61 13.94 7.60 -3.16
C GLY A 61 13.99 7.44 -4.69
N LEU A 62 14.37 6.27 -5.21
CA LEU A 62 14.53 6.03 -6.64
C LEU A 62 13.26 5.45 -7.27
N MET A 63 12.77 6.08 -8.34
CA MET A 63 11.59 5.64 -9.10
C MET A 63 11.79 5.76 -10.60
N SER A 64 11.24 4.84 -11.37
CA SER A 64 11.18 4.93 -12.83
C SER A 64 10.01 5.79 -13.28
N SER A 65 10.05 6.25 -14.53
CA SER A 65 8.92 6.93 -15.15
C SER A 65 7.65 6.06 -15.13
N THR A 66 7.77 4.75 -15.30
CA THR A 66 6.66 3.79 -15.19
C THR A 66 6.04 3.79 -13.80
N GLN A 67 6.87 3.71 -12.75
CA GLN A 67 6.42 3.76 -11.35
C GLN A 67 5.75 5.10 -11.01
N VAL A 68 6.35 6.22 -11.44
CA VAL A 68 5.77 7.55 -11.21
C VAL A 68 4.43 7.70 -11.92
N ARG A 69 4.28 7.19 -13.16
CA ARG A 69 2.99 7.19 -13.88
C ARG A 69 1.94 6.36 -13.16
N LYS A 70 2.30 5.20 -12.62
CA LYS A 70 1.39 4.36 -11.85
C LYS A 70 0.95 5.04 -10.55
N LEU A 71 1.88 5.64 -9.80
CA LEU A 71 1.53 6.43 -8.61
C LEU A 71 0.59 7.60 -8.95
N ALA A 72 0.83 8.29 -10.07
CA ALA A 72 -0.04 9.38 -10.51
C ALA A 72 -1.44 8.89 -10.92
N GLN A 73 -1.54 7.69 -11.49
CA GLN A 73 -2.83 7.04 -11.75
C GLN A 73 -3.56 6.75 -10.44
N ILE A 74 -2.89 6.07 -9.49
CA ILE A 74 -3.46 5.76 -8.17
C ILE A 74 -3.96 7.03 -7.47
N ALA A 75 -3.19 8.12 -7.54
CA ALA A 75 -3.57 9.40 -6.96
C ALA A 75 -4.91 9.95 -7.50
N ARG A 76 -5.18 9.75 -8.80
CA ARG A 76 -6.41 10.23 -9.45
C ARG A 76 -7.59 9.30 -9.25
N ASP A 77 -7.33 7.99 -9.26
CA ASP A 77 -8.38 6.97 -9.29
C ASP A 77 -8.86 6.65 -7.86
N TYR A 78 -7.96 6.68 -6.86
CA TYR A 78 -8.24 6.26 -5.49
C TYR A 78 -7.99 7.33 -4.42
N ASP A 79 -7.42 8.47 -4.78
CA ASP A 79 -7.20 9.58 -3.85
C ASP A 79 -7.83 10.85 -4.46
N LYS A 80 -7.50 12.04 -3.97
CA LYS A 80 -8.06 13.33 -4.43
C LYS A 80 -7.19 14.01 -5.49
N GLY A 81 -6.38 13.24 -6.22
CA GLY A 81 -5.40 13.75 -7.18
C GLY A 81 -4.09 14.22 -6.54
N TYR A 82 -3.87 13.95 -5.25
CA TYR A 82 -2.66 14.35 -4.53
C TYR A 82 -1.79 13.13 -4.16
N ALA A 83 -0.49 13.36 -4.10
CA ALA A 83 0.47 12.42 -3.54
C ALA A 83 1.48 13.19 -2.70
N HIS A 84 1.78 12.73 -1.50
CA HIS A 84 2.73 13.39 -0.61
C HIS A 84 4.07 12.64 -0.60
N ILE A 85 5.15 13.34 -0.95
CA ILE A 85 6.50 12.84 -0.74
C ILE A 85 6.90 13.14 0.70
N SER A 86 7.20 12.08 1.46
CA SER A 86 7.61 12.20 2.85
C SER A 86 9.09 12.57 2.99
N THR A 87 9.50 13.00 4.18
CA THR A 87 10.92 13.25 4.52
C THR A 87 11.79 11.99 4.46
N ARG A 88 11.17 10.80 4.43
CA ARG A 88 11.84 9.50 4.22
C ARG A 88 11.76 9.04 2.77
N GLN A 89 11.48 9.95 1.84
CA GLN A 89 11.42 9.74 0.38
C GLN A 89 10.31 8.77 -0.10
N ASN A 90 9.50 8.23 0.80
CA ASN A 90 8.31 7.44 0.49
C ASN A 90 7.15 8.32 -0.03
N VAL A 91 6.18 7.69 -0.70
CA VAL A 91 4.95 8.33 -1.18
C VAL A 91 3.78 8.00 -0.25
N GLN A 92 2.89 8.96 -0.01
CA GLN A 92 1.68 8.77 0.81
C GLN A 92 0.43 9.26 0.09
N PHE A 93 -0.63 8.46 0.19
CA PHE A 93 -2.02 8.78 -0.15
C PHE A 93 -2.81 8.90 1.15
N ASN A 94 -3.72 9.87 1.28
CA ASN A 94 -4.37 10.20 2.56
C ASN A 94 -5.89 10.10 2.52
N TRP A 95 -6.48 9.80 1.37
CA TRP A 95 -7.91 9.62 1.23
C TRP A 95 -8.37 8.34 0.50
N PRO A 96 -7.57 7.27 0.35
CA PRO A 96 -8.10 6.04 -0.24
C PRO A 96 -9.15 5.39 0.68
N GLU A 97 -10.19 4.83 0.05
CA GLU A 97 -11.16 4.03 0.77
C GLU A 97 -10.52 2.72 1.26
N LEU A 98 -10.97 2.23 2.42
CA LEU A 98 -10.37 1.06 3.05
C LEU A 98 -10.52 -0.21 2.18
N GLU A 99 -11.67 -0.33 1.52
CA GLU A 99 -12.00 -1.46 0.65
C GLU A 99 -11.13 -1.53 -0.61
N ASP A 100 -10.65 -0.38 -1.10
CA ASP A 100 -9.82 -0.28 -2.29
C ASP A 100 -8.33 -0.54 -2.04
N ILE A 101 -7.87 -0.51 -0.78
CA ILE A 101 -6.43 -0.67 -0.47
C ILE A 101 -5.83 -1.95 -1.08
N PRO A 102 -6.47 -3.14 -1.00
CA PRO A 102 -5.93 -4.34 -1.62
C PRO A 102 -5.81 -4.25 -3.14
N ASP A 103 -6.67 -3.48 -3.81
CA ASP A 103 -6.59 -3.22 -5.26
C ASP A 103 -5.43 -2.28 -5.57
N ILE A 104 -5.26 -1.19 -4.82
CA ILE A 104 -4.11 -0.29 -4.94
C ILE A 104 -2.78 -1.05 -4.78
N LEU A 105 -2.68 -1.94 -3.78
CA LEU A 105 -1.48 -2.74 -3.58
C LEU A 105 -1.24 -3.72 -4.72
N GLY A 106 -2.29 -4.30 -5.30
CA GLY A 106 -2.19 -5.13 -6.50
C GLY A 106 -1.68 -4.36 -7.71
N GLU A 107 -2.17 -3.13 -7.92
CA GLU A 107 -1.69 -2.26 -8.97
C GLU A 107 -0.22 -1.85 -8.80
N LEU A 108 0.20 -1.53 -7.57
CA LEU A 108 1.61 -1.23 -7.27
C LEU A 108 2.52 -2.43 -7.57
N ALA A 109 2.06 -3.65 -7.29
CA ALA A 109 2.81 -4.86 -7.59
C ALA A 109 3.10 -5.03 -9.09
N THR A 110 2.22 -4.54 -9.98
CA THR A 110 2.43 -4.59 -11.44
C THR A 110 3.62 -3.76 -11.93
N VAL A 111 4.07 -2.80 -11.12
CA VAL A 111 5.23 -1.93 -11.41
C VAL A 111 6.34 -2.11 -10.37
N GLN A 112 6.35 -3.26 -9.69
CA GLN A 112 7.39 -3.63 -8.73
C GLN A 112 7.51 -2.61 -7.59
N MET A 113 6.36 -2.27 -7.00
CA MET A 113 6.26 -1.41 -5.80
C MET A 113 5.40 -2.09 -4.73
N HIS A 114 5.60 -1.71 -3.47
CA HIS A 114 4.83 -2.24 -2.33
C HIS A 114 4.71 -1.23 -1.18
N ALA A 115 3.87 -1.54 -0.19
CA ALA A 115 3.72 -0.78 1.06
C ALA A 115 4.22 -1.55 2.30
N ILE A 116 4.77 -2.75 2.10
CA ILE A 116 5.23 -3.67 3.15
C ILE A 116 6.23 -2.98 4.07
N GLN A 117 6.02 -3.12 5.38
CA GLN A 117 6.90 -2.63 6.46
C GLN A 117 7.27 -1.14 6.37
N THR A 118 6.43 -0.32 5.73
CA THR A 118 6.59 1.14 5.77
C THR A 118 6.10 1.77 7.08
N SER A 119 5.48 0.93 7.93
CA SER A 119 4.67 1.28 9.10
C SER A 119 4.60 0.09 10.06
N GLY A 120 4.20 0.36 11.31
CA GLY A 120 4.11 -0.66 12.37
C GLY A 120 5.46 -1.02 12.99
N ASN A 121 5.44 -1.85 14.04
CA ASN A 121 6.66 -2.44 14.59
C ASN A 121 7.10 -3.56 13.64
N CYS A 122 8.30 -3.41 13.11
CA CYS A 122 9.00 -4.37 12.26
C CYS A 122 10.19 -4.97 13.01
#